data_AF-A0A3B1B4U9-F1
#
_entry.id   AF-A0A3B1B4U9-F1
#
_cell.length_a   1.000
_cell.length_b   1.000
_cell.length_c   1.000
_cell.angle_alpha   90.00
_cell.angle_beta   90.00
_cell.angle_gamma   90.00
#
_symmetry.space_group_name_H-M   'P 1'
#
loop_
_entity.id
_entity.type
_entity.pdbx_description
1 polymer ?
#
loop_
_entity_poly.entity_id
_entity_poly.type
_entity_poly.pdbx_seq_one_letter_code
_entity_poly.pdbx_strand_id
1 'polypeptide(L)'
;MFFASPIQDLDEEDAFEILGVMVLKVKLKAINTIMNSNASWENIGMGKTGEVYLIGNDSALRSDARAMLEIKDKYLEDLAGINVKADLIKLIDLQATSSNRTKIENEVINLAISGATGTGIFDSPFGKETIAAYAPINFHELGWGIVSGIETSEAFAASEELVSEIKLSGLILTAVMISIAIVVGVLFSTMITRPIIKMSRTMREIEQTSDLTKRIEIKKKDELGTMAEAMNNMLEKFRYSLEQVAASTAMLTTSSEEMSAITQQTSANVNKQFGEIDQIATAINEMTATVQEVASNATNAAQAAATSSTQASSGKSIVESAMSAITDTSNELENVEQVI
;
A
#
# COMPACT_ATOMS: atom_id res chain seq x y z
N MET A 1 -22.55 79.84 -8.61
CA MET A 1 -21.14 80.24 -8.39
C MET A 1 -20.86 81.49 -9.18
N PHE A 2 -19.94 82.34 -8.71
CA PHE A 2 -19.53 83.55 -9.40
C PHE A 2 -18.04 83.45 -9.72
N PHE A 3 -17.67 83.79 -10.95
CA PHE A 3 -16.29 84.01 -11.37
C PHE A 3 -16.14 85.50 -11.61
N ALA A 4 -15.10 86.08 -11.04
CA ALA A 4 -14.83 87.50 -11.17
C ALA A 4 -13.44 87.70 -11.76
N SER A 5 -13.31 88.67 -12.67
CA SER A 5 -12.03 89.10 -13.20
C SER A 5 -11.98 90.63 -13.18
N PRO A 6 -10.87 91.25 -12.74
CA PRO A 6 -10.73 92.71 -12.79
C PRO A 6 -10.61 93.17 -14.25
N ILE A 7 -11.24 94.29 -14.57
CA ILE A 7 -11.04 95.01 -15.82
C ILE A 7 -10.02 96.10 -15.51
N GLN A 8 -8.88 96.07 -16.19
CA GLN A 8 -7.75 96.98 -15.95
C GLN A 8 -7.53 97.84 -17.21
N ASP A 9 -7.11 99.09 -16.98
CA ASP A 9 -6.55 99.91 -18.06
C ASP A 9 -5.12 99.41 -18.38
N LEU A 10 -4.81 99.26 -19.66
CA LEU A 10 -3.49 98.76 -20.12
C LEU A 10 -2.63 99.86 -20.73
N ASP A 11 -3.15 101.10 -20.84
CA ASP A 11 -2.52 102.18 -21.60
C ASP A 11 -1.60 103.10 -20.77
N GLU A 12 -1.54 102.96 -19.43
CA GLU A 12 -0.59 103.69 -18.56
C GLU A 12 0.51 102.77 -18.01
N GLU A 13 1.76 103.02 -18.41
CA GLU A 13 2.94 102.18 -18.13
C GLU A 13 3.27 101.94 -16.63
N ASP A 14 2.58 102.58 -15.68
CA ASP A 14 2.87 102.42 -14.23
C ASP A 14 1.64 102.46 -13.28
N ALA A 15 0.40 102.35 -13.79
CA ALA A 15 -0.80 102.39 -12.95
C ALA A 15 -1.72 101.17 -13.15
N PHE A 16 -1.69 100.23 -12.20
CA PHE A 16 -2.71 99.17 -12.09
C PHE A 16 -4.04 99.76 -11.57
N GLU A 17 -4.75 100.55 -12.37
CA GLU A 17 -6.09 101.01 -12.02
C GLU A 17 -7.15 99.98 -12.42
N ILE A 18 -7.89 99.46 -11.43
CA ILE A 18 -9.02 98.55 -11.65
C ILE A 18 -10.24 99.40 -12.02
N LEU A 19 -10.57 99.43 -13.30
CA LEU A 19 -11.72 100.17 -13.85
C LEU A 19 -13.07 99.52 -13.51
N GLY A 20 -13.07 98.22 -13.21
CA GLY A 20 -14.29 97.48 -12.84
C GLY A 20 -14.05 96.00 -12.60
N VAL A 21 -15.12 95.27 -12.33
CA VAL A 21 -15.08 93.81 -12.16
C VAL A 21 -16.12 93.16 -13.05
N MET A 22 -15.68 92.29 -13.96
CA MET A 22 -16.58 91.43 -14.71
C MET A 22 -16.94 90.23 -13.85
N VAL A 23 -18.24 90.03 -13.60
CA VAL A 23 -18.74 88.88 -12.82
C VAL A 23 -19.60 87.97 -13.70
N LEU A 24 -19.13 86.74 -13.91
CA LEU A 24 -19.88 85.68 -14.56
C LEU A 24 -20.56 84.79 -13.51
N LYS A 25 -21.88 84.62 -13.60
CA LYS A 25 -22.63 83.69 -12.75
C LYS A 25 -22.86 82.36 -13.47
N VAL A 26 -22.23 81.30 -12.97
CA VAL A 26 -22.57 79.92 -13.38
C VAL A 26 -23.62 79.34 -12.44
N LYS A 27 -24.72 78.86 -13.02
CA LYS A 27 -25.81 78.23 -12.27
C LYS A 27 -25.34 76.88 -11.73
N LEU A 28 -25.37 76.74 -10.40
CA LEU A 28 -24.97 75.48 -9.74
C LEU A 28 -25.82 74.29 -10.22
N LYS A 29 -27.11 74.52 -10.47
CA LYS A 29 -28.01 73.52 -11.05
C LYS A 29 -27.46 72.93 -12.37
N ALA A 30 -26.83 73.74 -13.23
CA ALA A 30 -26.28 73.24 -14.49
C ALA A 30 -25.07 72.31 -14.25
N ILE A 31 -24.19 72.68 -13.31
CA ILE A 31 -23.06 71.83 -12.89
C ILE A 31 -23.60 70.51 -12.32
N ASN A 32 -24.52 70.58 -11.37
CA ASN A 32 -25.11 69.39 -10.75
C ASN A 32 -25.83 68.51 -11.78
N THR A 33 -26.58 69.07 -12.73
CA THR A 33 -27.23 68.28 -13.78
C THR A 33 -26.22 67.50 -14.62
N ILE A 34 -25.06 68.10 -14.93
CA ILE A 34 -23.98 67.43 -15.66
C ILE A 34 -23.31 66.38 -14.78
N MET A 35 -22.82 66.76 -13.59
CA MET A 35 -22.06 65.87 -12.70
C MET A 35 -22.88 64.67 -12.22
N ASN A 36 -24.17 64.89 -11.95
CA ASN A 36 -25.07 63.86 -11.45
C ASN A 36 -25.88 63.20 -12.57
N SER A 37 -25.62 63.52 -13.84
CA SER A 37 -26.34 62.99 -15.01
C SER A 37 -27.86 62.98 -14.84
N ASN A 38 -28.39 64.08 -14.29
CA ASN A 38 -29.80 64.24 -13.94
C ASN A 38 -30.38 63.07 -13.11
N ALA A 39 -29.62 62.61 -12.11
CA ALA A 39 -29.94 61.48 -11.25
C ALA A 39 -30.13 60.13 -11.97
N SER A 40 -29.53 59.97 -13.14
CA SER A 40 -29.60 58.75 -13.96
C SER A 40 -28.28 57.96 -13.98
N TRP A 41 -27.58 57.90 -12.84
CA TRP A 41 -26.26 57.27 -12.70
C TRP A 41 -26.22 55.81 -13.19
N GLU A 42 -27.20 54.99 -12.81
CA GLU A 42 -27.25 53.58 -13.26
C GLU A 42 -27.35 53.46 -14.78
N ASN A 43 -28.15 54.32 -15.43
CA ASN A 43 -28.36 54.30 -16.88
C ASN A 43 -27.10 54.71 -17.67
N ILE A 44 -26.18 55.45 -17.05
CA ILE A 44 -24.91 55.85 -17.66
C ILE A 44 -23.75 54.94 -17.26
N GLY A 45 -24.03 53.84 -16.55
CA GLY A 45 -23.01 52.85 -16.17
C GLY A 45 -22.22 53.20 -14.91
N MET A 46 -22.71 54.11 -14.07
CA MET A 46 -22.10 54.41 -12.76
C MET A 46 -22.53 53.44 -11.66
N GLY A 47 -23.38 52.46 -11.96
CA GLY A 47 -23.85 51.49 -10.96
C GLY A 47 -24.68 52.13 -9.84
N LYS A 48 -24.87 51.38 -8.76
CA LYS A 48 -25.69 51.76 -7.59
C LYS A 48 -24.96 52.69 -6.63
N THR A 49 -23.64 52.59 -6.56
CA THR A 49 -22.81 53.33 -5.61
C THR A 49 -21.89 54.34 -6.29
N GLY A 50 -21.74 54.29 -7.62
CA GLY A 50 -20.79 55.17 -8.29
C GLY A 50 -21.21 56.63 -8.25
N GLU A 51 -20.25 57.50 -8.01
CA GLU A 51 -20.44 58.93 -7.87
C GLU A 51 -19.35 59.71 -8.60
N VAL A 52 -19.69 60.95 -8.98
CA VAL A 52 -18.73 61.91 -9.52
C VAL A 52 -18.96 63.25 -8.85
N TYR A 53 -17.88 63.86 -8.36
CA TYR A 53 -17.97 65.18 -7.74
C TYR A 53 -16.78 66.06 -8.11
N LEU A 54 -17.06 67.36 -8.14
CA LEU A 54 -16.06 68.41 -8.34
C LEU A 54 -15.59 68.94 -7.00
N ILE A 55 -14.31 69.30 -6.91
CA ILE A 55 -13.70 69.86 -5.71
C ILE A 55 -12.89 71.08 -6.09
N GLY A 56 -12.94 72.13 -5.27
CA GLY A 56 -12.08 73.29 -5.42
C GLY A 56 -10.75 73.13 -4.67
N ASN A 57 -9.80 74.01 -4.95
CA ASN A 57 -8.51 74.09 -4.25
C ASN A 57 -8.63 74.35 -2.72
N ASP A 58 -9.82 74.72 -2.22
CA ASP A 58 -10.13 74.89 -0.80
C ASP A 58 -10.73 73.62 -0.15
N SER A 59 -10.65 72.49 -0.86
CA SER A 59 -11.22 71.18 -0.52
C SER A 59 -12.74 71.18 -0.35
N ALA A 60 -13.45 72.23 -0.79
CA ALA A 60 -14.91 72.25 -0.79
C ALA A 60 -15.49 71.71 -2.09
N LEU A 61 -16.54 70.90 -1.97
CA LEU A 61 -17.30 70.38 -3.11
C LEU A 61 -17.82 71.52 -4.00
N ARG A 62 -17.75 71.37 -5.32
CA ARG A 62 -18.33 72.30 -6.32
C ARG A 62 -19.58 71.76 -7.00
N SER A 63 -19.91 70.50 -6.72
CA SER A 63 -21.15 69.81 -7.09
C SER A 63 -21.70 69.05 -5.90
N ASP A 64 -23.00 68.78 -5.91
CA ASP A 64 -23.64 68.01 -4.85
C ASP A 64 -23.29 66.53 -4.99
N ALA A 65 -22.96 65.89 -3.86
CA ALA A 65 -22.68 64.45 -3.79
C ALA A 65 -23.93 63.63 -4.12
N ARG A 66 -23.75 62.43 -4.69
CA ARG A 66 -24.87 61.54 -5.05
C ARG A 66 -25.74 61.18 -3.83
N ALA A 67 -25.10 60.86 -2.70
CA ALA A 67 -25.78 60.53 -1.46
C ALA A 67 -26.69 61.65 -0.94
N MET A 68 -26.34 62.91 -1.21
CA MET A 68 -27.18 64.06 -0.85
C MET A 68 -28.53 64.06 -1.60
N LEU A 69 -28.56 63.49 -2.81
CA LEU A 69 -29.75 63.41 -3.67
C LEU A 69 -30.57 62.12 -3.45
N GLU A 70 -29.91 60.97 -3.26
CA GLU A 70 -30.60 59.67 -3.12
C GLU A 70 -30.95 59.32 -1.66
N ILE A 71 -30.09 59.68 -0.71
CA ILE A 71 -30.19 59.26 0.71
C ILE A 71 -29.85 60.43 1.64
N LYS A 72 -30.53 61.58 1.45
CA LYS A 72 -30.25 62.86 2.13
C LYS A 72 -30.08 62.73 3.64
N ASP A 73 -30.97 62.04 4.34
CA ASP A 73 -30.94 61.95 5.81
C ASP A 73 -29.67 61.25 6.30
N LYS A 74 -29.33 60.10 5.69
CA LYS A 74 -28.09 59.37 5.97
C LYS A 74 -26.85 60.19 5.61
N TYR A 75 -26.88 60.92 4.50
CA TYR A 75 -25.80 61.82 4.13
C TYR A 75 -25.56 62.90 5.19
N LEU A 76 -26.61 63.51 5.74
CA LEU A 76 -26.49 64.51 6.80
C LEU A 76 -25.95 63.89 8.11
N GLU A 77 -26.30 62.64 8.42
CA GLU A 77 -25.73 61.88 9.53
C GLU A 77 -24.24 61.59 9.33
N ASP A 78 -23.86 61.13 8.13
CA ASP A 78 -22.46 60.86 7.77
C ASP A 78 -21.61 62.14 7.86
N LEU A 79 -22.16 63.30 7.46
CA LEU A 79 -21.52 64.61 7.64
C LEU A 79 -21.29 64.98 9.11
N ALA A 80 -22.22 64.62 10.00
CA ALA A 80 -22.02 64.81 11.44
C ALA A 80 -20.91 63.91 11.97
N GLY A 81 -20.78 62.68 11.43
CA GLY A 81 -19.72 61.72 11.75
C GLY A 81 -18.31 62.20 11.37
N ILE A 82 -18.18 63.00 10.31
CA ILE A 82 -16.91 63.60 9.87
C ILE A 82 -16.69 65.03 10.41
N ASN A 83 -17.31 65.36 11.54
CA ASN A 83 -17.10 66.60 12.32
C ASN A 83 -17.49 67.91 11.60
N VAL A 84 -18.45 67.86 10.68
CA VAL A 84 -19.06 69.07 10.10
C VAL A 84 -19.93 69.77 11.15
N LYS A 85 -19.79 71.10 11.29
CA LYS A 85 -20.55 71.89 12.28
C LYS A 85 -22.07 71.74 12.09
N ALA A 86 -22.83 71.57 13.18
CA ALA A 86 -24.28 71.41 13.15
C ALA A 86 -25.03 72.54 12.42
N ASP A 87 -24.59 73.80 12.59
CA ASP A 87 -25.19 74.95 11.88
C ASP A 87 -25.01 74.86 10.36
N LEU A 88 -23.88 74.30 9.91
CA LEU A 88 -23.60 74.09 8.49
C LEU A 88 -24.42 72.93 7.93
N ILE A 89 -24.60 71.84 8.68
CA ILE A 89 -25.49 70.73 8.31
C ILE A 89 -26.92 71.25 8.15
N LYS A 90 -27.41 72.06 9.09
CA LYS A 90 -28.74 72.70 9.00
C LYS A 90 -28.86 73.61 7.79
N LEU A 91 -27.81 74.35 7.43
CA LEU A 91 -27.79 75.17 6.21
C LEU A 91 -27.81 74.33 4.93
N ILE A 92 -27.06 73.22 4.89
CA ILE A 92 -27.05 72.27 3.76
C ILE A 92 -28.44 71.65 3.57
N ASP A 93 -29.09 71.28 4.69
CA ASP A 93 -30.45 70.74 4.69
C ASP A 93 -31.47 71.75 4.15
N LEU A 94 -31.45 72.99 4.67
CA LEU A 94 -32.35 74.09 4.27
C LEU A 94 -32.14 74.54 2.82
N GLN A 95 -30.90 74.58 2.34
CA GLN A 95 -30.56 75.03 0.98
C GLN A 95 -30.57 73.89 -0.04
N ALA A 96 -30.75 72.64 0.41
CA ALA A 96 -30.71 71.44 -0.41
C ALA A 96 -29.50 71.40 -1.36
N THR A 97 -28.31 71.72 -0.84
CA THR A 97 -27.04 71.64 -1.59
C THR A 97 -25.85 71.51 -0.65
N SER A 98 -24.91 70.62 -0.97
CA SER A 98 -23.61 70.49 -0.28
C SER A 98 -22.47 71.25 -0.97
N SER A 99 -22.71 71.74 -2.18
CA SER A 99 -21.77 72.53 -2.97
C SER A 99 -21.38 73.86 -2.29
N ASN A 100 -20.08 74.14 -2.25
CA ASN A 100 -19.44 75.28 -1.59
C ASN A 100 -19.75 75.39 -0.09
N ARG A 101 -20.12 74.28 0.55
CA ARG A 101 -20.49 74.22 1.97
C ARG A 101 -19.71 73.14 2.69
N THR A 102 -19.60 71.96 2.10
CA THR A 102 -18.86 70.84 2.69
C THR A 102 -17.42 70.87 2.23
N LYS A 103 -16.49 71.09 3.18
CA LYS A 103 -15.06 70.84 2.99
C LYS A 103 -14.76 69.42 3.45
N ILE A 104 -14.11 68.64 2.61
CA ILE A 104 -13.75 67.27 2.93
C ILE A 104 -12.26 67.10 2.68
N GLU A 105 -11.53 66.76 3.73
CA GLU A 105 -10.13 66.35 3.63
C GLU A 105 -10.08 64.86 3.34
N ASN A 106 -9.54 64.50 2.17
CA ASN A 106 -9.40 63.12 1.75
C ASN A 106 -8.21 62.99 0.78
N GLU A 107 -7.55 61.83 0.79
CA GLU A 107 -6.38 61.57 -0.05
C GLU A 107 -6.68 61.76 -1.54
N VAL A 108 -7.78 61.18 -2.06
CA VAL A 108 -8.13 61.26 -3.49
C VAL A 108 -8.43 62.69 -3.91
N ILE A 109 -9.00 63.49 -2.98
CA ILE A 109 -9.30 64.91 -3.20
C ILE A 109 -8.00 65.70 -3.32
N ASN A 110 -7.07 65.49 -2.38
CA ASN A 110 -5.77 66.17 -2.38
C ASN A 110 -4.98 65.86 -3.65
N LEU A 111 -5.02 64.60 -4.12
CA LEU A 111 -4.40 64.20 -5.38
C LEU A 111 -5.05 64.91 -6.57
N ALA A 112 -6.38 64.97 -6.65
CA ALA A 112 -7.10 65.62 -7.74
C ALA A 112 -6.75 67.12 -7.87
N ILE A 113 -6.68 67.84 -6.74
CA ILE A 113 -6.38 69.30 -6.73
C ILE A 113 -4.88 69.60 -6.81
N SER A 114 -3.99 68.63 -6.54
CA SER A 114 -2.54 68.80 -6.68
C SER A 114 -2.05 68.89 -8.13
N GLY A 115 -2.94 68.64 -9.11
CA GLY A 115 -2.58 68.55 -10.52
C GLY A 115 -2.29 67.11 -11.00
N ALA A 116 -2.38 66.11 -10.13
CA ALA A 116 -2.16 64.71 -10.50
C ALA A 116 -3.40 64.09 -11.15
N THR A 117 -3.18 63.17 -12.10
CA THR A 117 -4.22 62.32 -12.70
C THR A 117 -3.88 60.87 -12.40
N GLY A 118 -4.88 60.08 -11.98
CA GLY A 118 -4.65 58.69 -11.67
C GLY A 118 -5.91 57.91 -11.36
N THR A 119 -5.71 56.62 -11.13
CA THR A 119 -6.73 55.67 -10.67
C THR A 119 -6.15 54.85 -9.54
N GLY A 120 -6.98 54.46 -8.59
CA GLY A 120 -6.55 53.64 -7.46
C GLY A 120 -7.72 53.25 -6.56
N ILE A 121 -7.38 52.56 -5.48
CA ILE A 121 -8.32 52.27 -4.41
C ILE A 121 -8.08 53.30 -3.31
N PHE A 122 -9.14 54.00 -2.93
CA PHE A 122 -9.11 55.05 -1.93
C PHE A 122 -10.31 54.93 -1.00
N ASP A 123 -10.13 55.29 0.26
CA ASP A 123 -11.27 55.56 1.13
C ASP A 123 -12.01 56.77 0.59
N SER A 124 -13.29 56.60 0.27
CA SER A 124 -14.19 57.70 -0.05
C SER A 124 -14.26 58.66 1.15
N PRO A 125 -14.45 59.96 0.90
CA PRO A 125 -14.91 60.94 1.89
C PRO A 125 -15.99 60.48 2.87
N PHE A 126 -16.78 59.47 2.49
CA PHE A 126 -17.91 58.94 3.25
C PHE A 126 -17.61 57.59 3.92
N GLY A 127 -16.32 57.20 4.05
CA GLY A 127 -15.87 56.07 4.85
C GLY A 127 -16.04 54.69 4.20
N LYS A 128 -16.24 54.65 2.88
CA LYS A 128 -16.31 53.41 2.08
C LYS A 128 -15.09 53.30 1.18
N GLU A 129 -14.51 52.11 1.08
CA GLU A 129 -13.43 51.87 0.13
C GLU A 129 -13.98 51.91 -1.30
N THR A 130 -13.35 52.68 -2.18
CA THR A 130 -13.80 52.92 -3.55
C THR A 130 -12.67 52.73 -4.55
N ILE A 131 -13.00 52.23 -5.74
CA ILE A 131 -12.15 52.36 -6.91
C ILE A 131 -12.43 53.74 -7.49
N ALA A 132 -11.47 54.65 -7.38
CA ALA A 132 -11.63 56.03 -7.83
C ALA A 132 -10.61 56.42 -8.90
N ALA A 133 -11.08 57.22 -9.84
CA ALA A 133 -10.31 57.96 -10.82
C ALA A 133 -10.37 59.46 -10.47
N TYR A 134 -9.24 60.13 -10.57
CA TYR A 134 -9.14 61.55 -10.28
C TYR A 134 -8.31 62.28 -11.33
N ALA A 135 -8.62 63.55 -11.54
CA ALA A 135 -7.87 64.43 -12.44
C ALA A 135 -8.06 65.90 -12.03
N PRO A 136 -7.13 66.80 -12.38
CA PRO A 136 -7.36 68.23 -12.25
C PRO A 136 -8.27 68.72 -13.37
N ILE A 137 -9.07 69.74 -13.08
CA ILE A 137 -9.77 70.56 -14.06
C ILE A 137 -9.06 71.90 -14.14
N ASN A 138 -8.29 72.04 -15.22
CA ASN A 138 -7.58 73.26 -15.55
C ASN A 138 -8.55 74.27 -16.18
N PHE A 139 -9.28 74.99 -15.34
CA PHE A 139 -10.08 76.14 -15.75
C PHE A 139 -9.50 77.41 -15.13
N HIS A 140 -8.70 78.13 -15.92
CA HIS A 140 -7.97 79.33 -15.49
C HIS A 140 -7.16 79.06 -14.20
N GLU A 141 -7.15 80.00 -13.24
CA GLU A 141 -6.39 79.88 -11.98
C GLU A 141 -7.18 79.20 -10.83
N LEU A 142 -8.28 78.51 -11.11
CA LEU A 142 -9.18 78.01 -10.06
C LEU A 142 -8.68 76.76 -9.32
N GLY A 143 -7.82 75.95 -9.96
CA GLY A 143 -7.26 74.72 -9.39
C GLY A 143 -8.33 73.72 -8.92
N TRP A 144 -9.29 73.37 -9.77
CA TRP A 144 -10.31 72.38 -9.40
C TRP A 144 -9.83 70.96 -9.67
N GLY A 145 -10.43 70.00 -8.97
CA GLY A 145 -10.28 68.57 -9.20
C GLY A 145 -11.64 67.93 -9.49
N ILE A 146 -11.60 66.82 -10.21
CA ILE A 146 -12.73 65.92 -10.38
C ILE A 146 -12.35 64.55 -9.84
N VAL A 147 -13.28 63.93 -9.12
CA VAL A 147 -13.16 62.56 -8.63
C VAL A 147 -14.39 61.80 -9.07
N SER A 148 -14.17 60.62 -9.63
CA SER A 148 -15.20 59.65 -9.99
C SER A 148 -14.85 58.34 -9.30
N GLY A 149 -15.78 57.73 -8.56
CA GLY A 149 -15.49 56.47 -7.88
C GLY A 149 -16.71 55.57 -7.77
N ILE A 150 -16.48 54.29 -7.50
CA ILE A 150 -17.50 53.28 -7.22
C ILE A 150 -17.03 52.44 -6.03
N GLU A 151 -17.94 51.99 -5.16
CA GLU A 151 -17.55 51.16 -4.00
C GLU A 151 -16.92 49.84 -4.46
N THR A 152 -15.85 49.41 -3.78
CA THR A 152 -15.18 48.13 -4.08
C THR A 152 -16.12 46.94 -3.89
N SER A 153 -17.05 47.05 -2.94
CA SER A 153 -18.11 46.07 -2.68
C SER A 153 -19.00 45.81 -3.90
N GLU A 154 -19.37 46.85 -4.66
CA GLU A 154 -20.15 46.71 -5.89
C GLU A 154 -19.26 46.29 -7.06
N ALA A 155 -18.09 46.93 -7.21
CA ALA A 155 -17.17 46.66 -8.31
C ALA A 155 -16.69 45.20 -8.33
N PHE A 156 -16.52 44.58 -7.15
CA PHE A 156 -16.08 43.19 -7.02
C PHE A 156 -17.19 42.19 -6.72
N ALA A 157 -18.44 42.61 -6.51
CA ALA A 157 -19.55 41.72 -6.17
C ALA A 157 -19.65 40.50 -7.11
N ALA A 158 -19.61 40.74 -8.42
CA ALA A 158 -19.66 39.68 -9.43
C ALA A 158 -18.45 38.73 -9.34
N SER A 159 -17.26 39.24 -9.00
CA SER A 159 -16.07 38.41 -8.80
C SER A 159 -16.16 37.57 -7.52
N GLU A 160 -16.72 38.12 -6.45
CA GLU A 160 -16.89 37.40 -5.19
C GLU A 160 -17.90 36.25 -5.32
N GLU A 161 -18.99 36.46 -6.06
CA GLU A 161 -19.95 35.41 -6.39
C GLU A 161 -19.28 34.26 -7.16
N LEU A 162 -18.52 34.57 -8.21
CA LEU A 162 -17.78 33.57 -8.99
C LEU A 162 -16.77 32.80 -8.12
N VAL A 163 -16.04 33.49 -7.24
CA VAL A 163 -15.07 32.85 -6.33
C VAL A 163 -15.79 31.89 -5.37
N SER A 164 -16.98 32.23 -4.88
CA SER A 164 -17.78 31.36 -4.01
C SER A 164 -18.21 30.08 -4.74
N GLU A 165 -18.70 30.20 -5.97
CA GLU A 165 -19.10 29.05 -6.79
C GLU A 165 -17.91 28.13 -7.12
N ILE A 166 -16.74 28.71 -7.43
CA ILE A 166 -15.51 27.97 -7.67
C ILE A 166 -15.08 27.22 -6.41
N LYS A 167 -15.14 27.86 -5.23
CA LYS A 167 -14.80 27.22 -3.95
C LYS A 167 -15.70 26.03 -3.65
N LEU A 168 -17.02 26.18 -3.82
CA LEU A 168 -17.98 25.09 -3.58
C LEU A 168 -17.75 23.93 -4.56
N SER A 169 -17.60 24.24 -5.85
CA SER A 169 -17.33 23.23 -6.88
C SER A 169 -16.00 22.50 -6.63
N GLY A 170 -14.96 23.22 -6.22
CA GLY A 170 -13.66 22.65 -5.86
C GLY A 170 -13.72 21.74 -4.63
N LEU A 171 -14.51 22.12 -3.61
CA LEU A 171 -14.74 21.28 -2.43
C LEU A 171 -15.46 19.97 -2.80
N ILE A 172 -16.51 20.06 -3.63
CA ILE A 172 -17.25 18.88 -4.11
C ILE A 172 -16.31 17.97 -4.91
N LEU A 173 -15.55 18.52 -5.86
CA LEU A 173 -14.60 17.74 -6.66
C LEU A 173 -13.57 17.02 -5.78
N THR A 174 -13.04 17.72 -4.77
CA THR A 174 -12.08 17.13 -3.81
C THR A 174 -12.72 16.01 -3.01
N ALA A 175 -13.93 16.21 -2.50
CA ALA A 175 -14.68 15.18 -1.76
C ALA A 175 -14.96 13.93 -2.62
N VAL A 176 -15.32 14.13 -3.90
CA VAL A 176 -15.52 13.04 -4.86
C VAL A 176 -14.21 12.28 -5.10
N MET A 177 -13.10 12.98 -5.31
CA MET A 177 -11.78 12.37 -5.52
C MET A 177 -11.34 11.53 -4.31
N ILE A 178 -11.51 12.06 -3.08
CA ILE A 178 -11.22 11.32 -1.84
C ILE A 178 -12.11 10.09 -1.74
N SER A 179 -13.40 10.22 -2.04
CA SER A 179 -14.35 9.10 -1.99
C SER A 179 -13.96 8.00 -2.98
N ILE A 180 -13.58 8.36 -4.21
CA ILE A 180 -13.08 7.41 -5.22
C ILE A 180 -11.79 6.73 -4.73
N ALA A 181 -10.84 7.49 -4.19
CA ALA A 181 -9.60 6.93 -3.67
C ALA A 181 -9.83 5.92 -2.54
N ILE A 182 -10.77 6.19 -1.63
CA ILE A 182 -11.17 5.26 -0.57
C ILE A 182 -11.79 4.00 -1.15
N VAL A 183 -12.73 4.13 -2.09
CA VAL A 183 -13.40 2.99 -2.73
C VAL A 183 -12.37 2.10 -3.45
N VAL A 184 -11.48 2.70 -4.24
CA VAL A 184 -10.40 1.98 -4.92
C VAL A 184 -9.48 1.30 -3.90
N GLY A 185 -9.08 2.00 -2.83
CA GLY A 185 -8.25 1.41 -1.77
C GLY A 185 -8.89 0.20 -1.09
N VAL A 186 -10.20 0.27 -0.79
CA VAL A 186 -10.95 -0.85 -0.21
C VAL A 186 -11.08 -2.01 -1.20
N LEU A 187 -11.34 -1.73 -2.48
CA LEU A 187 -11.37 -2.76 -3.53
C LEU A 187 -10.03 -3.47 -3.67
N PHE A 188 -8.91 -2.74 -3.79
CA PHE A 188 -7.57 -3.34 -3.86
C PHE A 188 -7.24 -4.17 -2.61
N SER A 189 -7.56 -3.65 -1.42
CA SER A 189 -7.33 -4.36 -0.16
C SER A 189 -8.11 -5.68 -0.09
N THR A 190 -9.36 -5.68 -0.52
CA THR A 190 -10.21 -6.90 -0.51
C THR A 190 -9.89 -7.84 -1.67
N MET A 191 -9.47 -7.31 -2.81
CA MET A 191 -9.19 -8.11 -4.00
C MET A 191 -7.81 -8.77 -3.96
N ILE A 192 -6.79 -8.09 -3.42
CA ILE A 192 -5.40 -8.56 -3.53
C ILE A 192 -4.82 -8.79 -2.13
N THR A 193 -4.78 -7.74 -1.30
CA THR A 193 -4.03 -7.75 -0.04
C THR A 193 -4.56 -8.78 0.96
N ARG A 194 -5.88 -8.81 1.19
CA ARG A 194 -6.50 -9.75 2.16
C ARG A 194 -6.30 -11.23 1.78
N PRO A 195 -6.56 -11.67 0.52
CA PRO A 195 -6.24 -13.04 0.11
C PRO A 195 -4.77 -13.42 0.29
N ILE A 196 -3.83 -12.52 -0.07
CA ILE A 196 -2.39 -12.76 0.11
C ILE A 196 -2.05 -12.95 1.60
N ILE A 197 -2.57 -12.07 2.46
CA ILE A 197 -2.36 -12.20 3.92
C ILE A 197 -2.96 -13.50 4.44
N LYS A 198 -4.16 -13.89 3.98
CA LYS A 198 -4.80 -15.16 4.37
C LYS A 198 -3.92 -16.35 3.99
N MET A 199 -3.42 -16.38 2.76
CA MET A 199 -2.53 -17.45 2.27
C MET A 199 -1.23 -17.51 3.07
N SER A 200 -0.59 -16.36 3.31
CA SER A 200 0.63 -16.28 4.13
C SER A 200 0.39 -16.77 5.56
N ARG A 201 -0.74 -16.38 6.18
CA ARG A 201 -1.10 -16.83 7.53
C ARG A 201 -1.32 -18.33 7.59
N THR A 202 -2.08 -18.90 6.64
CA THR A 202 -2.31 -20.35 6.57
C THR A 202 -1.00 -21.12 6.37
N MET A 203 -0.10 -20.64 5.50
CA MET A 203 1.22 -21.25 5.31
C MET A 203 2.07 -21.23 6.58
N ARG A 204 2.11 -20.09 7.28
CA ARG A 204 2.83 -19.97 8.55
C ARG A 204 2.26 -20.88 9.63
N GLU A 205 0.94 -21.04 9.65
CA GLU A 205 0.27 -21.95 10.58
C GLU A 205 0.61 -23.42 10.29
N ILE A 206 0.64 -23.82 9.01
CA ILE A 206 1.07 -25.16 8.60
C ILE A 206 2.53 -25.40 8.99
N GLU A 207 3.42 -24.42 8.76
CA GLU A 207 4.84 -24.51 9.14
C GLU A 207 5.02 -24.72 10.65
N GLN A 208 4.30 -23.96 11.48
CA GLN A 208 4.40 -24.06 12.94
C GLN A 208 3.80 -25.34 13.52
N THR A 209 2.72 -25.84 12.92
CA THR A 209 1.96 -26.98 13.47
C THR A 209 2.31 -28.31 12.81
N SER A 210 2.96 -28.28 11.64
CA SER A 210 3.13 -29.43 10.74
C SER A 210 1.80 -30.08 10.34
N ASP A 211 0.67 -29.38 10.53
CA ASP A 211 -0.66 -29.88 10.18
C ASP A 211 -0.93 -29.72 8.68
N LEU A 212 -0.58 -30.76 7.93
CA LEU A 212 -0.80 -30.84 6.48
C LEU A 212 -2.28 -31.04 6.10
N THR A 213 -3.22 -31.08 7.06
CA THR A 213 -4.66 -31.16 6.74
C THR A 213 -5.28 -29.79 6.43
N LYS A 214 -4.61 -28.70 6.82
CA LYS A 214 -5.08 -27.34 6.54
C LYS A 214 -5.05 -27.04 5.04
N ARG A 215 -6.00 -26.25 4.58
CA ARG A 215 -6.14 -25.85 3.17
C ARG A 215 -6.27 -24.34 3.05
N ILE A 216 -5.67 -23.78 2.01
CA ILE A 216 -5.83 -22.37 1.65
C ILE A 216 -7.16 -22.22 0.93
N GLU A 217 -8.13 -21.60 1.60
CA GLU A 217 -9.46 -21.36 1.03
C GLU A 217 -9.53 -19.97 0.37
N ILE A 218 -9.18 -19.91 -0.92
CA ILE A 218 -9.37 -18.74 -1.78
C ILE A 218 -10.32 -19.13 -2.91
N LYS A 219 -11.58 -18.68 -2.81
CA LYS A 219 -12.65 -18.95 -3.81
C LYS A 219 -12.60 -17.94 -4.96
N LYS A 220 -11.44 -17.74 -5.55
CA LYS A 220 -11.26 -16.84 -6.70
C LYS A 220 -10.88 -17.62 -7.94
N LYS A 221 -11.24 -17.10 -9.10
CA LYS A 221 -10.90 -17.65 -10.41
C LYS A 221 -9.76 -16.87 -11.08
N ASP A 222 -8.97 -16.15 -10.28
CA ASP A 222 -7.80 -15.37 -10.69
C ASP A 222 -6.51 -16.12 -10.30
N GLU A 223 -5.37 -15.47 -10.54
CA GLU A 223 -4.04 -16.01 -10.27
C GLU A 223 -3.86 -16.40 -8.80
N LEU A 224 -4.51 -15.69 -7.87
CA LEU A 224 -4.44 -15.99 -6.44
C LEU A 224 -5.22 -17.28 -6.11
N GLY A 225 -6.35 -17.50 -6.78
CA GLY A 225 -7.09 -18.76 -6.70
C GLY A 225 -6.28 -19.94 -7.22
N THR A 226 -5.66 -19.80 -8.40
CA THR A 226 -4.79 -20.83 -8.98
C THR A 226 -3.59 -21.13 -8.09
N MET A 227 -2.98 -20.10 -7.49
CA MET A 227 -1.86 -20.28 -6.55
C MET A 227 -2.28 -21.03 -5.29
N ALA A 228 -3.47 -20.75 -4.73
CA ALA A 228 -4.01 -21.48 -3.59
C ALA A 228 -4.26 -22.96 -3.93
N GLU A 229 -4.82 -23.24 -5.10
CA GLU A 229 -5.06 -24.62 -5.57
C GLU A 229 -3.75 -25.40 -5.76
N ALA A 230 -2.77 -24.81 -6.44
CA ALA A 230 -1.46 -25.42 -6.65
C ALA A 230 -0.78 -25.76 -5.30
N MET A 231 -0.89 -24.86 -4.33
CA MET A 231 -0.34 -25.07 -3.00
C MET A 231 -1.08 -26.17 -2.23
N ASN A 232 -2.40 -26.23 -2.30
CA ASN A 232 -3.18 -27.32 -1.71
C ASN A 232 -2.81 -28.69 -2.32
N ASN A 233 -2.60 -28.74 -3.65
CA ASN A 233 -2.15 -29.96 -4.33
C ASN A 233 -0.75 -30.39 -3.89
N MET A 234 0.15 -29.43 -3.62
CA MET A 234 1.48 -29.71 -3.07
C MET A 234 1.39 -30.31 -1.66
N LEU A 235 0.56 -29.73 -0.78
CA LEU A 235 0.32 -30.25 0.57
C LEU A 235 -0.26 -31.68 0.55
N GLU A 236 -1.19 -31.96 -0.37
CA GLU A 236 -1.76 -33.29 -0.56
C GLU A 236 -0.69 -34.32 -0.95
N LYS A 237 0.20 -33.97 -1.89
CA LYS A 237 1.32 -34.84 -2.29
C LYS A 237 2.30 -35.09 -1.14
N PHE A 238 2.57 -34.08 -0.31
CA PHE A 238 3.42 -34.27 0.87
C PHE A 238 2.78 -35.21 1.88
N ARG A 239 1.49 -35.04 2.18
CA ARG A 239 0.75 -35.93 3.07
C ARG A 239 0.81 -37.37 2.58
N TYR A 240 0.50 -37.60 1.31
CA TYR A 240 0.55 -38.93 0.70
C TYR A 240 1.95 -39.56 0.77
N SER A 241 3.01 -38.77 0.56
CA SER A 241 4.39 -39.24 0.68
C SER A 241 4.73 -39.66 2.12
N LEU A 242 4.28 -38.91 3.12
CA LEU A 242 4.46 -39.28 4.53
C LEU A 242 3.67 -40.54 4.92
N GLU A 243 2.46 -40.72 4.38
CA GLU A 243 1.68 -41.95 4.58
C GLU A 243 2.42 -43.18 4.02
N GLN A 244 3.03 -43.07 2.83
CA GLN A 244 3.84 -44.15 2.27
C GLN A 244 5.08 -44.46 3.11
N VAL A 245 5.76 -43.43 3.64
CA VAL A 245 6.91 -43.61 4.54
C VAL A 245 6.48 -44.31 5.83
N ALA A 246 5.34 -43.91 6.41
CA ALA A 246 4.79 -44.56 7.61
C ALA A 246 4.45 -46.03 7.35
N ALA A 247 3.79 -46.33 6.23
CA ALA A 247 3.47 -47.70 5.83
C ALA A 247 4.75 -48.55 5.61
N SER A 248 5.76 -47.99 4.94
CA SER A 248 7.04 -48.67 4.72
C SER A 248 7.79 -48.93 6.03
N THR A 249 7.75 -47.97 6.95
CA THR A 249 8.33 -48.13 8.29
C THR A 249 7.63 -49.22 9.09
N ALA A 250 6.29 -49.30 9.02
CA ALA A 250 5.54 -50.37 9.66
C ALA A 250 5.89 -51.76 9.10
N MET A 251 5.98 -51.89 7.76
CA MET A 251 6.43 -53.14 7.13
C MET A 251 7.85 -53.51 7.57
N LEU A 252 8.76 -52.55 7.64
CA LEU A 252 10.13 -52.78 8.09
C LEU A 252 10.18 -53.27 9.55
N THR A 253 9.35 -52.70 10.43
CA THR A 253 9.21 -53.16 11.82
C THR A 253 8.76 -54.62 11.87
N THR A 254 7.70 -54.97 11.14
CA THR A 254 7.20 -56.36 11.09
C THR A 254 8.27 -57.33 10.57
N SER A 255 8.95 -57.00 9.46
CA SER A 255 10.03 -57.84 8.94
C SER A 255 11.20 -57.98 9.92
N SER A 256 11.48 -56.95 10.71
CA SER A 256 12.51 -57.00 11.76
C SER A 256 12.12 -57.93 12.91
N GLU A 257 10.84 -57.93 13.32
CA GLU A 257 10.30 -58.86 14.31
C GLU A 257 10.36 -60.31 13.83
N GLU A 258 9.96 -60.57 12.58
CA GLU A 258 10.07 -61.90 11.95
C GLU A 258 11.52 -62.38 11.88
N MET A 259 12.45 -61.51 11.47
CA MET A 259 13.89 -61.83 11.43
C MET A 259 14.42 -62.17 12.82
N SER A 260 14.00 -61.45 13.86
CA SER A 260 14.37 -61.73 15.25
C SER A 260 13.87 -63.11 15.68
N ALA A 261 12.63 -63.47 15.36
CA ALA A 261 12.06 -64.78 15.65
C ALA A 261 12.80 -65.91 14.91
N ILE A 262 13.10 -65.72 13.61
CA ILE A 262 13.87 -66.69 12.80
C ILE A 262 15.28 -66.85 13.38
N THR A 263 15.92 -65.77 13.81
CA THR A 263 17.26 -65.80 14.40
C THR A 263 17.26 -66.59 15.72
N GLN A 264 16.26 -66.38 16.58
CA GLN A 264 16.10 -67.16 17.82
C GLN A 264 15.89 -68.65 17.53
N GLN A 265 15.03 -68.99 16.57
CA GLN A 265 14.80 -70.38 16.18
C GLN A 265 16.04 -71.02 15.56
N THR A 266 16.78 -70.28 14.75
CA THR A 266 18.05 -70.75 14.17
C THR A 266 19.07 -71.03 15.27
N SER A 267 19.19 -70.14 16.26
CA SER A 267 20.05 -70.35 17.43
C SER A 267 19.66 -71.62 18.21
N ALA A 268 18.37 -71.85 18.42
CA ALA A 268 17.89 -73.07 19.06
C ALA A 268 18.23 -74.34 18.25
N ASN A 269 18.05 -74.30 16.93
CA ASN A 269 18.38 -75.40 16.03
C ASN A 269 19.89 -75.70 16.02
N VAL A 270 20.74 -74.66 16.01
CA VAL A 270 22.20 -74.82 16.10
C VAL A 270 22.60 -75.49 17.43
N ASN A 271 21.99 -75.10 18.54
CA ASN A 271 22.23 -75.77 19.84
C ASN A 271 21.80 -77.25 19.81
N LYS A 272 20.67 -77.57 19.17
CA LYS A 272 20.23 -78.95 19.00
C LYS A 272 21.21 -79.76 18.13
N GLN A 273 21.65 -79.18 17.02
CA GLN A 273 22.63 -79.80 16.12
C GLN A 273 23.97 -80.05 16.83
N PHE A 274 24.42 -79.15 17.70
CA PHE A 274 25.58 -79.37 18.56
C PHE A 274 25.43 -80.64 19.42
N GLY A 275 24.26 -80.84 20.03
CA GLY A 275 23.97 -82.05 20.80
C GLY A 275 23.95 -83.33 19.95
N GLU A 276 23.39 -83.27 18.74
CA GLU A 276 23.41 -84.40 17.80
C GLU A 276 24.85 -84.72 17.34
N ILE A 277 25.69 -83.71 17.12
CA ILE A 277 27.12 -83.90 16.80
C ILE A 277 27.85 -84.58 17.96
N ASP A 278 27.56 -84.23 19.22
CA ASP A 278 28.16 -84.88 20.39
C ASP A 278 27.77 -86.37 20.48
N GLN A 279 26.52 -86.69 20.15
CA GLN A 279 26.07 -88.08 20.02
C GLN A 279 26.75 -88.82 18.87
N ILE A 280 26.92 -88.18 17.71
CA ILE A 280 27.66 -88.77 16.58
C ILE A 280 29.11 -89.01 16.98
N ALA A 281 29.77 -88.07 17.66
CA ALA A 281 31.14 -88.23 18.14
C ALA A 281 31.24 -89.45 19.10
N THR A 282 30.25 -89.62 19.97
CA THR A 282 30.13 -90.81 20.84
C THR A 282 29.97 -92.09 20.03
N ALA A 283 29.06 -92.11 19.04
CA ALA A 283 28.86 -93.26 18.17
C ALA A 283 30.10 -93.58 17.32
N ILE A 284 30.86 -92.58 16.88
CA ILE A 284 32.14 -92.77 16.18
C ILE A 284 33.16 -93.43 17.11
N ASN A 285 33.23 -93.04 18.39
CA ASN A 285 34.10 -93.69 19.36
C ASN A 285 33.71 -95.16 19.56
N GLU A 286 32.42 -95.47 19.72
CA GLU A 286 31.93 -96.86 19.81
C GLU A 286 32.21 -97.64 18.52
N MET A 287 31.93 -97.06 17.35
CA MET A 287 32.18 -97.69 16.06
C MET A 287 33.67 -97.97 15.82
N THR A 288 34.54 -97.05 16.25
CA THR A 288 36.00 -97.26 16.21
C THR A 288 36.40 -98.45 17.08
N ALA A 289 35.82 -98.57 18.28
CA ALA A 289 36.03 -99.74 19.14
C ALA A 289 35.54 -101.04 18.49
N THR A 290 34.36 -101.03 17.84
CA THR A 290 33.84 -102.20 17.11
C THR A 290 34.73 -102.57 15.92
N VAL A 291 35.24 -101.61 15.15
CA VAL A 291 36.18 -101.87 14.05
C VAL A 291 37.47 -102.50 14.58
N GLN A 292 37.98 -102.01 15.72
CA GLN A 292 39.14 -102.60 16.40
C GLN A 292 38.87 -104.06 16.81
N GLU A 293 37.68 -104.33 17.34
CA GLU A 293 37.24 -105.67 17.73
C GLU A 293 37.08 -106.61 16.53
N VAL A 294 36.47 -106.14 15.43
CA VAL A 294 36.35 -106.90 14.18
C VAL A 294 37.71 -107.21 13.58
N ALA A 295 38.63 -106.25 13.56
CA ALA A 295 40.00 -106.47 13.09
C ALA A 295 40.75 -107.51 13.95
N SER A 296 40.57 -107.45 15.28
CA SER A 296 41.09 -108.45 16.21
C SER A 296 40.52 -109.84 15.94
N ASN A 297 39.20 -109.95 15.79
CA ASN A 297 38.50 -111.21 15.48
C ASN A 297 38.92 -111.78 14.12
N ALA A 298 39.08 -110.95 13.09
CA ALA A 298 39.57 -111.38 11.78
C ALA A 298 41.01 -111.91 11.86
N THR A 299 41.87 -111.26 12.67
CA THR A 299 43.24 -111.72 12.93
C THR A 299 43.24 -113.08 13.64
N ASN A 300 42.41 -113.24 14.67
CA ASN A 300 42.23 -114.50 15.39
C ASN A 300 41.71 -115.62 14.48
N ALA A 301 40.72 -115.32 13.62
CA ALA A 301 40.17 -116.27 12.65
C ALA A 301 41.21 -116.68 11.60
N ALA A 302 41.99 -115.75 11.08
CA ALA A 302 43.08 -116.03 10.15
C ALA A 302 44.14 -116.95 10.80
N GLN A 303 44.50 -116.69 12.06
CA GLN A 303 45.42 -117.53 12.82
C GLN A 303 44.86 -118.95 13.06
N ALA A 304 43.58 -119.07 13.40
CA ALA A 304 42.91 -120.36 13.57
C ALA A 304 42.82 -121.15 12.24
N ALA A 305 42.53 -120.47 11.13
CA ALA A 305 42.52 -121.07 9.80
C ALA A 305 43.91 -121.54 9.37
N ALA A 306 44.96 -120.75 9.61
CA ALA A 306 46.35 -121.14 9.37
C ALA A 306 46.75 -122.36 10.20
N THR A 307 46.33 -122.42 11.47
CA THR A 307 46.56 -123.56 12.36
C THR A 307 45.84 -124.82 11.85
N SER A 308 44.58 -124.68 11.42
CA SER A 308 43.79 -125.77 10.83
C SER A 308 44.39 -126.27 9.51
N SER A 309 44.92 -125.38 8.68
CA SER A 309 45.65 -125.74 7.45
C SER A 309 46.90 -126.55 7.75
N THR A 310 47.69 -126.14 8.76
CA THR A 310 48.85 -126.90 9.22
C THR A 310 48.43 -128.29 9.72
N GLN A 311 47.37 -128.38 10.52
CA GLN A 311 46.85 -129.65 11.02
C GLN A 311 46.36 -130.57 9.90
N ALA A 312 45.65 -130.02 8.91
CA ALA A 312 45.19 -130.76 7.73
C ALA A 312 46.37 -131.26 6.88
N SER A 313 47.43 -130.45 6.72
CA SER A 313 48.66 -130.86 6.04
C SER A 313 49.37 -132.00 6.77
N SER A 314 49.47 -131.93 8.10
CA SER A 314 50.00 -133.03 8.92
C SER A 314 49.14 -134.29 8.79
N GLY A 315 47.81 -134.14 8.84
CA GLY A 315 46.86 -135.24 8.62
C GLY A 315 47.03 -135.88 7.24
N LYS A 316 47.22 -135.08 6.18
CA LYS A 316 47.53 -135.57 4.84
C LYS A 316 48.80 -136.41 4.82
N SER A 317 49.88 -135.96 5.48
CA SER A 317 51.14 -136.70 5.57
C SER A 317 51.00 -138.03 6.32
N ILE A 318 50.14 -138.09 7.35
CA ILE A 318 49.80 -139.34 8.04
C ILE A 318 49.05 -140.29 7.09
N VAL A 319 48.08 -139.78 6.32
CA VAL A 319 47.34 -140.59 5.33
C VAL A 319 48.26 -141.09 4.21
N GLU A 320 49.18 -140.25 3.70
CA GLU A 320 50.19 -140.67 2.71
C GLU A 320 51.11 -141.76 3.27
N SER A 321 51.57 -141.62 4.52
CA SER A 321 52.34 -142.66 5.21
C SER A 321 51.55 -143.97 5.35
N ALA A 322 50.26 -143.89 5.70
CA ALA A 322 49.40 -145.06 5.81
C ALA A 322 49.15 -145.73 4.44
N MET A 323 48.98 -144.95 3.37
CA MET A 323 48.87 -145.47 2.00
C MET A 323 50.15 -146.15 1.53
N SER A 324 51.32 -145.59 1.86
CA SER A 324 52.61 -146.24 1.60
C SER A 324 52.69 -147.59 2.31
N ALA A 325 52.37 -147.64 3.61
CA ALA A 325 52.37 -148.89 4.37
C ALA A 325 51.39 -149.93 3.82
N ILE A 326 50.20 -149.51 3.35
CA ILE A 326 49.23 -150.40 2.67
C ILE A 326 49.80 -150.95 1.35
N THR A 327 50.51 -150.11 0.59
CA THR A 327 51.16 -150.50 -0.67
C THR A 327 52.31 -151.46 -0.43
N ASP A 328 53.14 -151.20 0.59
CA ASP A 328 54.21 -152.09 1.02
C ASP A 328 53.64 -153.44 1.46
N THR A 329 52.54 -153.44 2.23
CA THR A 329 51.84 -154.68 2.63
C THR A 329 51.26 -155.42 1.41
N SER A 330 50.74 -154.71 0.41
CA SER A 330 50.25 -155.33 -0.84
C SER A 330 51.38 -155.96 -1.65
N ASN A 331 52.52 -155.29 -1.77
CA ASN A 331 53.71 -155.83 -2.45
C ASN A 331 54.29 -157.04 -1.71
N GLU A 332 54.20 -157.05 -0.38
CA GLU A 332 54.63 -158.19 0.45
C GLU A 332 53.68 -159.39 0.27
N LEU A 333 52.37 -159.16 0.11
CA LEU A 333 51.40 -160.19 -0.26
C LEU A 333 51.62 -160.74 -1.69
N GLU A 334 51.97 -159.90 -2.66
CA GLU A 334 52.26 -160.32 -4.05
C GLU A 334 53.54 -161.17 -4.14
N ASN A 335 54.57 -160.85 -3.33
CA ASN A 335 55.77 -161.70 -3.22
C ASN A 335 55.49 -163.06 -2.56
N VAL A 336 54.45 -163.18 -1.72
CA VAL A 336 54.04 -164.47 -1.13
C VAL A 336 53.30 -165.35 -2.16
N GLU A 337 52.59 -164.77 -3.13
CA GLU A 337 51.96 -165.54 -4.22
C GLU A 337 52.98 -166.14 -5.22
N GLN A 338 54.18 -165.57 -5.34
CA GLN A 338 55.21 -166.07 -6.27
C GLN A 338 56.04 -167.25 -5.73
N VAL A 339 55.80 -167.66 -4.47
CA VAL A 339 56.53 -168.75 -3.77
C VAL A 339 55.66 -170.01 -3.57
N ILE A 340 54.46 -170.05 -4.17
CA ILE A 340 53.56 -171.22 -4.18
C ILE A 340 53.57 -171.88 -5.57
#